data_AF-D5ADP4-F1
#
_entry.id   AF-D5ADP4-F1
#
_cell.length_a   1.000
_cell.length_b   1.000
_cell.length_c   1.000
_cell.angle_alpha   90.00
_cell.angle_beta   90.00
_cell.angle_gamma   90.00
#
_symmetry.space_group_name_H-M   'P 1'
#
loop_
_entity.id
_entity.type
_entity.pdbx_description
1 polymer ?
#
loop_
_entity_poly.entity_id
_entity_poly.type
_entity_poly.pdbx_seq_one_letter_code
_entity_poly.pdbx_strand_id
1 'polypeptide(L)'
;MRQEEAQSDAPHSYTTARTLLSILRVSMALSRLRFSETVAQSDVDEALRLMQMSKFSLYADERKKTGLDAISDIYSIIRDEASRMNTMDVRYANALNWISRKAYTEAQLKECLEEYAALNVWQIDPNTFDIHFIDA
;
A
#
# COMPACT_ATOMS: atom_id res chain seq x y z
N MET A 1 25.38 0.73 -0.15
CA MET A 1 24.58 -0.36 0.46
C MET A 1 24.47 -0.27 1.99
N ARG A 2 25.50 -0.57 2.82
CA ARG A 2 25.34 -0.57 4.31
C ARG A 2 25.04 0.79 4.97
N GLN A 3 25.44 1.91 4.38
CA GLN A 3 25.26 3.25 4.98
C GLN A 3 24.00 3.96 4.50
N GLU A 4 23.60 3.75 3.24
CA GLU A 4 22.38 4.34 2.67
C GLU A 4 21.12 3.68 3.26
N GLU A 5 21.17 2.37 3.53
CA GLU A 5 20.05 1.60 4.12
C GLU A 5 19.93 1.74 5.64
N ALA A 6 20.94 2.32 6.30
CA ALA A 6 20.87 2.67 7.73
C ALA A 6 20.21 4.04 7.98
N GLN A 7 20.03 4.83 6.92
CA GLN A 7 19.39 6.16 6.96
C GLN A 7 17.91 6.11 6.61
N SER A 8 17.39 4.99 6.10
CA SER A 8 15.97 4.79 5.85
C SER A 8 15.26 4.38 7.13
N ASP A 9 14.29 5.19 7.57
CA ASP A 9 13.49 5.02 8.79
C ASP A 9 12.49 3.84 8.71
N ALA A 10 12.47 3.14 7.57
CA ALA A 10 11.64 1.95 7.40
C ALA A 10 12.21 0.76 8.20
N PRO A 11 11.37 -0.03 8.90
CA PRO A 11 11.74 -1.22 9.66
C PRO A 11 12.09 -2.31 8.66
N HIS A 12 13.27 -2.20 8.07
CA HIS A 12 13.78 -3.20 7.17
C HIS A 12 13.99 -4.49 7.95
N SER A 13 13.31 -5.55 7.49
CA SER A 13 13.73 -6.92 7.76
C SER A 13 15.18 -7.06 7.30
N TYR A 14 16.13 -6.88 8.20
CA TYR A 14 17.52 -7.24 7.94
C TYR A 14 17.54 -8.71 7.51
N THR A 15 17.74 -8.95 6.22
CA THR A 15 17.94 -10.28 5.67
C THR A 15 19.35 -10.70 6.07
N THR A 16 19.45 -11.39 7.20
CA THR A 16 20.71 -11.93 7.70
C THR A 16 20.70 -13.45 7.56
N ALA A 17 21.89 -14.06 7.58
CA ALA A 17 22.01 -15.52 7.65
C ALA A 17 21.20 -16.11 8.82
N ARG A 18 21.06 -15.37 9.94
CA ARG A 18 20.22 -15.75 11.07
C ARG A 18 18.73 -15.76 10.72
N THR A 19 18.26 -14.75 9.98
CA THR A 19 16.87 -14.66 9.53
C THR A 19 16.53 -15.85 8.62
N LEU A 20 17.42 -16.21 7.70
CA LEU A 20 17.24 -17.38 6.84
C LEU A 20 17.17 -18.69 7.64
N LEU A 21 18.08 -18.86 8.60
CA LEU A 21 18.09 -20.04 9.48
C LEU A 21 16.82 -20.13 10.34
N SER A 22 16.26 -19.00 10.77
CA SER A 22 14.98 -18.97 11.48
C SER A 22 13.82 -19.47 10.61
N ILE A 23 13.73 -19.05 9.34
CA ILE A 23 12.70 -19.54 8.40
C ILE A 23 12.78 -21.07 8.27
N LEU A 24 13.98 -21.61 8.09
CA LEU A 24 14.18 -23.06 7.96
C LEU A 24 13.71 -23.81 9.21
N ARG A 25 14.01 -23.30 10.41
CA ARG A 25 13.57 -23.91 11.67
C ARG A 25 12.05 -23.90 11.83
N VAL A 26 11.39 -22.80 11.47
CA VAL A 26 9.92 -22.72 11.51
C VAL A 26 9.30 -23.68 10.48
N SER A 27 9.86 -23.75 9.27
CA SER A 27 9.40 -24.67 8.22
C SER A 27 9.49 -26.14 8.67
N MET A 28 10.60 -26.54 9.31
CA MET A 28 10.77 -27.88 9.89
C MET A 28 9.81 -28.15 11.06
N ALA A 29 9.47 -27.12 11.86
CA ALA A 29 8.49 -27.28 12.93
C ALA A 29 7.07 -27.48 12.36
N LEU A 30 6.72 -26.72 11.31
CA LEU A 30 5.43 -26.84 10.61
C LEU A 30 5.25 -28.22 9.96
N SER A 31 6.29 -28.76 9.33
CA SER A 31 6.23 -30.11 8.76
C SER A 31 5.97 -31.18 9.84
N ARG A 32 6.58 -31.03 11.03
CA ARG A 32 6.35 -31.91 12.18
C ARG A 32 4.94 -31.81 12.75
N LEU A 33 4.32 -30.63 12.78
CA LEU A 33 2.92 -30.46 13.19
C LEU A 33 1.95 -31.19 12.25
N ARG A 34 2.31 -31.34 10.98
CA ARG A 34 1.59 -32.16 10.00
C ARG A 34 2.00 -33.64 10.02
N PHE A 35 2.85 -34.06 10.95
CA PHE A 35 3.44 -35.41 11.02
C PHE A 35 4.18 -35.83 9.73
N SER A 36 4.80 -34.87 9.04
CA SER A 36 5.64 -35.11 7.86
C SER A 36 7.12 -35.11 8.23
N GLU A 37 7.86 -36.11 7.74
CA GLU A 37 9.32 -36.18 7.85
C GLU A 37 10.04 -35.28 6.85
N THR A 38 9.33 -34.81 5.81
CA THR A 38 9.86 -33.93 4.78
C THR A 38 9.22 -32.56 4.86
N VAL A 39 10.04 -31.52 4.64
CA VAL A 39 9.57 -30.13 4.54
C VAL A 39 9.01 -29.90 3.14
N ALA A 40 7.76 -29.47 3.05
CA ALA A 40 7.12 -29.12 1.79
C ALA A 40 7.22 -27.60 1.55
N GLN A 41 7.02 -27.18 0.29
CA GLN A 41 6.97 -25.76 -0.07
C GLN A 41 5.94 -24.98 0.77
N SER A 42 4.79 -25.59 1.05
CA SER A 42 3.74 -24.99 1.88
C SER A 42 4.20 -24.64 3.30
N ASP A 43 5.14 -25.40 3.87
CA ASP A 43 5.68 -25.13 5.21
C ASP A 43 6.61 -23.90 5.17
N VAL A 44 7.35 -23.73 4.07
CA VAL A 44 8.19 -22.55 3.83
C VAL A 44 7.34 -21.30 3.59
N ASP A 45 6.30 -21.42 2.76
CA ASP A 45 5.38 -20.33 2.46
C ASP A 45 4.67 -19.85 3.73
N GLU A 46 4.22 -20.77 4.59
CA GLU A 46 3.59 -20.42 5.86
C GLU A 46 4.60 -19.83 6.86
N ALA A 47 5.84 -20.34 6.92
CA ALA A 47 6.89 -19.73 7.74
C ALA A 47 7.18 -18.29 7.31
N LEU A 48 7.21 -18.01 6.01
CA LEU A 48 7.36 -16.66 5.46
C LEU A 48 6.17 -15.78 5.83
N ARG A 49 4.95 -16.28 5.68
CA ARG A 49 3.72 -15.57 6.06
C ARG A 49 3.72 -15.21 7.54
N LEU A 50 4.06 -16.15 8.43
CA LEU A 50 4.17 -15.91 9.87
C LEU A 50 5.22 -14.85 10.19
N MET A 51 6.37 -14.88 9.52
CA MET A 51 7.41 -13.89 9.75
C MET A 51 6.99 -12.48 9.30
N GLN A 52 6.25 -12.36 8.19
CA GLN A 52 5.64 -11.10 7.77
C GLN A 52 4.59 -10.62 8.79
N MET A 53 3.70 -11.50 9.23
CA MET A 53 2.64 -11.18 10.18
C MET A 53 3.17 -10.76 11.55
N SER A 54 4.30 -11.32 12.01
CA SER A 54 4.94 -10.89 13.27
C SER A 54 5.39 -9.42 13.28
N LYS A 55 5.50 -8.80 12.10
CA LYS A 55 5.87 -7.39 11.90
C LYS A 55 4.71 -6.55 11.38
N PHE A 56 3.54 -7.15 11.15
CA PHE A 56 2.41 -6.46 10.53
C PHE A 56 1.96 -5.25 11.34
N SER A 57 2.00 -5.34 12.68
CA SER A 57 1.68 -4.22 13.56
C SER A 57 2.65 -3.04 13.43
N LEU A 58 3.93 -3.30 13.14
CA LEU A 58 4.93 -2.26 12.91
C LEU A 58 4.65 -1.51 11.61
N TYR A 59 4.30 -2.23 10.54
CA TYR A 59 3.91 -1.61 9.27
C TYR A 59 2.55 -0.92 9.31
N ALA A 60 1.61 -1.40 10.14
CA ALA A 60 0.32 -0.74 10.33
C ALA A 60 0.49 0.61 11.07
N ASP A 61 1.44 0.69 12.00
CA ASP A 61 1.79 1.93 12.69
C ASP A 61 2.65 2.85 11.82
N GLU A 62 3.51 2.28 10.95
CA GLU A 62 4.15 3.04 9.88
C GLU A 62 3.16 3.60 8.89
N ARG A 63 2.15 2.87 8.41
CA ARG A 63 1.12 3.47 7.53
C ARG A 63 0.39 4.63 8.21
N LYS A 64 0.32 4.64 9.54
CA LYS A 64 -0.18 5.78 10.32
C LYS A 64 0.86 6.88 10.55
N LYS A 65 2.17 6.55 10.59
CA LYS A 65 3.29 7.50 10.76
C LYS A 65 3.86 8.07 9.47
N THR A 66 3.77 7.33 8.36
CA THR A 66 4.18 7.77 7.02
C THR A 66 3.19 8.76 6.46
N GLY A 67 2.04 8.99 7.12
CA GLY A 67 1.08 10.02 6.73
C GLY A 67 1.04 10.12 5.22
N LEU A 68 0.61 9.05 4.53
CA LEU A 68 -0.01 9.35 3.26
C LEU A 68 -1.17 10.23 3.69
N ASP A 69 -0.97 11.54 3.48
CA ASP A 69 -1.95 12.55 3.73
C ASP A 69 -3.26 11.98 3.17
N ALA A 70 -4.38 12.12 3.87
CA ALA A 70 -5.64 11.56 3.39
C ALA A 70 -5.86 11.94 1.90
N ILE A 71 -5.33 13.11 1.53
CA ILE A 71 -5.16 13.65 0.19
C ILE A 71 -4.32 12.76 -0.76
N SER A 72 -3.10 12.35 -0.38
CA SER A 72 -2.23 11.47 -1.19
C SER A 72 -2.80 10.07 -1.38
N ASP A 73 -3.49 9.54 -0.36
CA ASP A 73 -4.23 8.28 -0.46
C ASP A 73 -5.40 8.40 -1.44
N ILE A 74 -6.19 9.48 -1.35
CA ILE A 74 -7.30 9.77 -2.26
C ILE A 74 -6.80 9.90 -3.70
N TYR A 75 -5.71 10.63 -3.94
CA TYR A 75 -5.09 10.73 -5.26
C TYR A 75 -4.72 9.37 -5.84
N SER A 76 -4.06 8.52 -5.05
CA SER A 76 -3.65 7.18 -5.49
C SER A 76 -4.86 6.33 -5.89
N ILE A 77 -5.97 6.41 -5.14
CA ILE A 77 -7.22 5.72 -5.46
C ILE A 77 -7.78 6.19 -6.81
N ILE A 78 -7.89 7.50 -7.01
CA ILE A 78 -8.47 8.06 -8.24
C ILE A 78 -7.60 7.68 -9.44
N ARG A 79 -6.27 7.79 -9.31
CA ARG A 79 -5.33 7.41 -10.36
C ARG A 79 -5.41 5.91 -10.71
N ASP A 80 -5.45 5.04 -9.71
CA ASP A 80 -5.48 3.59 -9.93
C ASP A 80 -6.80 3.15 -10.61
N GLU A 81 -7.94 3.75 -10.24
CA GLU A 81 -9.24 3.48 -10.87
C GLU A 81 -9.32 4.05 -12.30
N ALA A 82 -8.81 5.26 -12.53
CA ALA A 82 -8.70 5.84 -13.87
C ALA A 82 -7.83 4.98 -14.80
N SER A 83 -6.69 4.49 -14.30
CA SER A 83 -5.79 3.58 -15.03
C SER A 83 -6.47 2.25 -15.36
N ARG A 84 -7.22 1.67 -14.41
CA ARG A 84 -8.00 0.43 -14.64
C ARG A 84 -9.05 0.59 -15.72
N MET A 85 -9.70 1.75 -15.79
CA MET A 85 -10.71 2.07 -16.80
C MET A 85 -10.11 2.59 -18.11
N ASN A 86 -8.79 2.79 -18.15
CA ASN A 86 -8.06 3.38 -19.27
C ASN A 86 -8.69 4.71 -19.75
N THR A 87 -9.03 5.58 -18.79
CA THR A 87 -9.66 6.88 -19.03
C THR A 87 -8.84 8.00 -18.38
N MET A 88 -8.80 9.15 -19.04
CA MET A 88 -8.24 10.38 -18.46
C MET A 88 -9.34 11.28 -17.86
N ASP A 89 -10.60 10.97 -18.16
CA ASP A 89 -11.77 11.68 -17.64
C ASP A 89 -12.43 10.87 -16.52
N VAL A 90 -12.58 11.48 -15.36
CA VAL A 90 -13.24 10.90 -14.19
C VAL A 90 -14.34 11.84 -13.70
N ARG A 91 -15.57 11.33 -13.65
CA ARG A 91 -16.70 12.08 -13.08
C ARG A 91 -16.56 12.24 -11.57
N TYR A 92 -16.93 13.40 -11.03
CA TYR A 92 -16.87 13.65 -9.59
C TYR A 92 -17.66 12.61 -8.77
N ALA A 93 -18.86 12.23 -9.25
CA ALA A 93 -19.69 11.22 -8.60
C ALA A 93 -19.02 9.83 -8.51
N ASN A 94 -18.19 9.48 -9.50
CA ASN A 94 -17.45 8.22 -9.51
C ASN A 94 -16.32 8.28 -8.48
N ALA A 95 -15.54 9.37 -8.47
CA ALA A 95 -14.49 9.61 -7.49
C ALA A 95 -15.04 9.54 -6.05
N LEU A 96 -16.18 10.20 -5.80
CA LEU A 96 -16.87 10.17 -4.50
C LEU A 96 -17.30 8.74 -4.12
N ASN A 97 -17.77 7.92 -5.05
CA ASN A 97 -18.13 6.53 -4.77
C ASN A 97 -16.90 5.70 -4.37
N TRP A 98 -15.79 5.87 -5.07
CA TRP A 98 -14.55 5.13 -4.81
C TRP A 98 -13.98 5.45 -3.43
N ILE A 99 -13.92 6.73 -3.06
CA ILE A 99 -13.36 7.14 -1.76
C ILE A 99 -14.30 6.81 -0.58
N SER A 100 -15.63 6.85 -0.79
CA SER A 100 -16.62 6.52 0.24
C SER A 100 -16.50 5.06 0.68
N ARG A 101 -16.11 4.15 -0.22
CA ARG A 101 -15.84 2.73 0.11
C ARG A 101 -14.66 2.55 1.06
N LYS A 102 -13.74 3.51 1.10
CA LYS A 102 -12.57 3.52 1.99
C LYS A 102 -12.73 4.45 3.20
N ALA A 103 -13.95 4.92 3.47
CA ALA A 103 -14.30 5.77 4.62
C ALA A 103 -13.64 7.16 4.64
N TYR A 104 -13.28 7.72 3.47
CA TYR A 104 -12.89 9.13 3.36
C TYR A 104 -14.14 10.02 3.15
N THR A 105 -14.02 11.27 3.56
CA THR A 105 -15.11 12.26 3.48
C THR A 105 -15.06 13.05 2.18
N GLU A 106 -16.21 13.62 1.79
CA GLU A 106 -16.29 14.54 0.64
C GLU A 106 -15.40 15.77 0.81
N ALA A 107 -15.24 16.27 2.04
CA ALA A 107 -14.36 17.42 2.33
C ALA A 107 -12.90 17.11 1.97
N GLN A 108 -12.42 15.93 2.34
CA GLN A 108 -11.07 15.47 2.01
C GLN A 108 -10.87 15.25 0.51
N LEU A 109 -11.93 14.83 -0.21
CA LEU A 109 -11.88 14.76 -1.67
C LEU A 109 -11.68 16.13 -2.28
N LYS A 110 -12.47 17.13 -1.86
CA LYS A 110 -12.36 18.50 -2.40
C LYS A 110 -10.98 19.09 -2.14
N GLU A 111 -10.48 18.94 -0.92
CA GLU A 111 -9.13 19.35 -0.55
C GLU A 111 -8.06 18.70 -1.44
N CYS A 112 -8.16 17.38 -1.65
CA CYS A 112 -7.28 16.65 -2.57
C CYS A 112 -7.38 17.17 -4.01
N LEU A 113 -8.59 17.39 -4.52
CA LEU A 113 -8.79 17.88 -5.88
C LEU A 113 -8.13 19.24 -6.08
N GLU A 114 -8.36 20.18 -5.15
CA GLU A 114 -7.80 21.52 -5.18
C GLU A 114 -6.26 21.51 -5.11
N GLU A 115 -5.67 20.71 -4.21
CA GLU A 115 -4.22 20.63 -4.05
C GLU A 115 -3.53 20.08 -5.32
N TYR A 116 -4.01 18.96 -5.85
CA TYR A 116 -3.42 18.35 -7.05
C TYR A 116 -3.75 19.12 -8.34
N ALA A 117 -4.83 19.91 -8.36
CA ALA A 117 -5.08 20.87 -9.43
C ALA A 117 -4.05 22.01 -9.40
N ALA A 118 -3.69 22.53 -8.21
CA ALA A 118 -2.65 23.54 -8.06
C ALA A 118 -1.26 23.03 -8.51
N LEU A 119 -1.03 21.72 -8.41
CA LEU A 119 0.18 21.04 -8.89
C LEU A 119 0.15 20.69 -10.39
N ASN A 120 -0.91 21.07 -11.12
CA ASN A 120 -1.13 20.73 -12.54
C ASN A 120 -1.13 19.22 -12.83
N VAL A 121 -1.64 18.41 -11.91
CA VAL A 121 -1.80 16.96 -12.14
C VAL A 121 -3.10 16.66 -12.88
N TRP A 122 -4.14 17.46 -12.65
CA TRP A 122 -5.41 17.41 -13.36
C TRP A 122 -6.07 18.79 -13.47
N GLN A 123 -7.07 18.90 -14.34
CA GLN A 123 -7.99 20.02 -14.40
C GLN A 123 -9.34 19.61 -13.83
N ILE A 124 -10.02 20.57 -13.22
CA ILE A 124 -11.35 20.39 -12.63
C ILE A 124 -12.33 21.27 -13.39
N ASP A 125 -13.47 20.72 -13.80
CA ASP A 125 -14.55 21.52 -14.37
C ASP A 125 -15.17 22.41 -13.27
N PRO A 126 -15.30 23.73 -13.49
CA PRO A 126 -15.77 24.66 -12.47
C PRO A 126 -17.25 24.48 -12.08
N ASN A 127 -18.05 23.75 -12.86
CA ASN A 127 -19.47 23.52 -12.60
C ASN A 127 -19.74 22.08 -12.15
N THR A 128 -19.11 21.10 -12.79
CA THR A 128 -19.38 19.67 -12.50
C THR A 128 -18.38 19.04 -11.54
N PHE A 129 -17.25 19.69 -11.27
CA PHE A 129 -16.11 19.13 -10.54
C PHE A 129 -15.53 17.85 -11.16
N ASP A 130 -15.83 17.59 -12.43
CA ASP A 130 -15.26 16.47 -13.15
C ASP A 130 -13.77 16.68 -13.36
N ILE A 131 -13.02 15.59 -13.29
CA ILE A 131 -11.57 15.56 -13.23
C ILE A 131 -11.04 15.12 -14.60
N HIS A 132 -10.14 15.90 -15.18
CA HIS A 132 -9.40 15.55 -16.39
C HIS A 132 -7.91 15.49 -16.09
N PHE A 133 -7.30 14.31 -16.19
CA PHE A 133 -5.86 14.16 -15.99
C PHE A 133 -5.08 14.88 -17.08
N ILE A 134 -4.08 15.67 -16.70
CA ILE A 134 -3.16 16.29 -17.64
C ILE A 134 -2.09 15.26 -17.99
N ASP A 135 -1.90 14.98 -19.28
CA ASP A 135 -0.90 14.02 -19.77
C ASP A 135 0.51 14.48 -19.36
N ALA A 136 1.32 13.55 -18.84
CA ALA A 136 2.71 13.78 -18.44
C ALA A 136 3.69 13.18 -19.45
#